data_AF-A0A972AX82-F1
#
_entry.id   AF-A0A972AX82-F1
#
_cell.length_a   1.000
_cell.length_b   1.000
_cell.length_c   1.000
_cell.angle_alpha   90.00
_cell.angle_beta   90.00
_cell.angle_gamma   90.00
#
_symmetry.space_group_name_H-M   'P 1'
#
loop_
_entity.id
_entity.type
_entity.pdbx_description
1 polymer ?
#
loop_
_entity_poly.entity_id
_entity_poly.type
_entity_poly.pdbx_seq_one_letter_code
_entity_poly.pdbx_strand_id
1 'polypeptide(L)' 'MITLIYRALIALVLGLTVWNLFTEEKVLNQANAALVVIPLLLRLLMIK' A
#
# COMPACT_ATOMS: atom_id res chain seq x y z
N MET A 1 -14.47 16.04 3.94
CA MET A 1 -13.04 16.37 4.23
C MET A 1 -12.27 15.20 4.82
N ILE A 2 -12.73 14.57 5.91
CA ILE A 2 -12.03 13.44 6.55
C ILE A 2 -11.77 12.25 5.60
N THR A 3 -12.72 11.90 4.73
CA THR A 3 -12.57 10.80 3.76
C THR A 3 -11.47 11.05 2.72
N LEU A 4 -11.30 12.30 2.28
CA LEU A 4 -10.25 12.66 1.32
C LEU A 4 -8.86 12.58 1.95
N ILE A 5 -8.72 13.06 3.20
CA ILE A 5 -7.47 12.98 3.96
C ILE A 5 -7.11 11.51 4.22
N TYR A 6 -8.10 10.69 4.61
CA TYR A 6 -7.91 9.26 4.80
C TYR A 6 -7.42 8.55 3.53
N ARG A 7 -8.02 8.85 2.38
CA ARG A 7 -7.59 8.31 1.08
C ARG A 7 -6.20 8.80 0.68
N ALA A 8 -5.86 10.06 0.96
CA ALA A 8 -4.52 10.59 0.72
C ALA A 8 -3.46 9.87 1.56
N LEU A 9 -3.74 9.61 2.84
CA LEU A 9 -2.85 8.82 3.71
C LEU A 9 -2.67 7.40 3.20
N ILE A 10 -3.75 6.73 2.78
CA ILE A 10 -3.65 5.39 2.19
C ILE A 10 -2.82 5.42 0.91
N ALA A 11 -3.06 6.39 0.02
CA ALA A 11 -2.31 6.51 -1.23
C ALA A 11 -0.81 6.73 -0.97
N LEU A 12 -0.46 7.53 0.04
CA LEU A 12 0.92 7.74 0.46
C LEU A 12 1.57 6.45 0.98
N VAL A 13 0.90 5.73 1.89
CA VAL A 13 1.39 4.46 2.42
C VAL A 13 1.50 3.40 1.31
N LEU A 14 0.53 3.36 0.41
CA LEU A 14 0.55 2.48 -0.76
C LEU A 14 1.76 2.78 -1.65
N GLY A 15 2.01 4.06 -1.96
CA GLY A 15 3.15 4.49 -2.76
C GLY A 15 4.49 4.07 -2.14
N LEU A 16 4.66 4.28 -0.84
CA LEU A 16 5.85 3.85 -0.11
C LEU A 16 5.99 2.31 -0.08
N THR A 17 4.89 1.58 0.07
CA THR A 17 4.91 0.10 0.08
C THR A 17 5.28 -0.46 -1.29
N VAL A 18 4.74 0.11 -2.36
CA VAL A 18 5.07 -0.26 -3.74
C VAL A 18 6.53 0.11 -4.05
N TRP A 19 7.01 1.28 -3.61
CA TRP A 19 8.43 1.63 -3.73
C TRP A 19 9.31 0.60 -3.04
N ASN A 20 9.00 0.26 -1.79
CA ASN A 20 9.73 -0.75 -1.03
C ASN A 20 9.72 -2.12 -1.72
N LEU A 21 8.62 -2.50 -2.38
CA LEU A 21 8.52 -3.75 -3.13
C LEU A 21 9.54 -3.85 -4.27
N PHE A 22 9.93 -2.73 -4.88
CA PHE A 22 10.91 -2.69 -5.97
C PHE A 22 12.34 -2.45 -5.49
N THR A 23 12.54 -1.97 -4.25
CA THR A 23 13.88 -1.68 -3.70
C THR A 23 14.37 -2.71 -2.67
N GLU A 24 13.49 -3.55 -2.13
CA GLU A 24 13.84 -4.56 -1.14
C GLU A 24 14.52 -5.77 -1.77
N GLU A 25 15.66 -6.18 -1.22
CA GLU A 25 16.49 -7.27 -1.74
C GLU A 25 16.06 -8.64 -1.19
N LYS A 26 15.45 -8.67 0.00
CA LYS A 26 15.01 -9.91 0.64
C LYS A 26 13.66 -10.35 0.09
N VAL A 27 13.65 -11.47 -0.63
CA VAL A 27 12.44 -12.08 -1.22
C VAL A 27 11.28 -12.23 -0.21
N LEU A 28 11.58 -12.63 1.03
CA LEU A 28 10.54 -12.75 2.08
C LEU A 28 9.91 -11.40 2.44
N ASN A 29 10.71 -10.33 2.53
CA ASN A 29 10.21 -8.98 2.81
C ASN A 29 9.44 -8.43 1.60
N GLN A 30 9.88 -8.76 0.39
CA GLN A 30 9.19 -8.42 -0.85
C GLN A 30 7.81 -9.10 -0.91
N ALA A 31 7.72 -10.38 -0.55
CA ALA A 31 6.44 -11.10 -0.46
C ALA A 31 5.50 -10.49 0.58
N ASN A 32 6.03 -10.10 1.75
CA ASN A 32 5.26 -9.40 2.78
C ASN A 32 4.74 -8.04 2.26
N ALA A 33 5.58 -7.27 1.57
CA ALA A 33 5.18 -6.00 0.98
C ALA A 33 4.07 -6.20 -0.06
N ALA A 34 4.19 -7.21 -0.94
CA ALA A 34 3.17 -7.53 -1.94
C ALA A 34 1.83 -7.90 -1.29
N LEU A 35 1.86 -8.69 -0.21
CA LEU A 35 0.68 -9.10 0.53
C LEU A 35 -0.05 -7.90 1.17
N VAL A 36 0.69 -6.86 1.59
CA VAL A 36 0.12 -5.63 2.18
C VAL A 36 -0.37 -4.64 1.11
N VAL A 37 0.20 -4.65 -0.10
CA VAL A 37 -0.26 -3.82 -1.23
C VAL A 37 -1.71 -4.14 -1.60
N ILE A 38 -2.11 -5.42 -1.62
CA ILE A 38 -3.47 -5.85 -1.98
C ILE A 38 -4.55 -5.19 -1.09
N PRO A 39 -4.55 -5.34 0.25
CA PRO A 39 -5.55 -4.70 1.10
C PRO A 39 -5.46 -3.18 1.08
N LEU A 40 -4.27 -2.58 0.90
CA LEU A 40 -4.14 -1.12 0.76
C LEU A 40 -4.80 -0.61 -0.53
N LEU A 41 -4.65 -1.32 -1.65
CA LEU A 41 -5.34 -1.01 -2.90
C LEU A 41 -6.86 -1.09 -2.74
N LEU A 42 -7.36 -2.21 -2.19
CA LEU A 42 -8.79 -2.39 -1.93
C LEU A 42 -9.35 -1.26 -1.05
N ARG A 43 -8.61 -0.89 0.00
CA ARG A 43 -8.99 0.18 0.94
C ARG A 43 -8.95 1.57 0.29
N LEU A 44 -8.01 1.84 -0.62
CA LEU A 44 -7.96 3.09 -1.38
C LEU A 44 -9.14 3.23 -2.35
N LEU A 45 -9.44 2.14 -3.05
CA LEU A 45 -10.55 2.03 -4.00
C LEU A 45 -11.93 1.91 -3.32
N MET A 46 -11.96 1.78 -1.99
CA MET A 46 -13.18 1.60 -1.19
C MET A 46 -13.98 0.34 -1.60
N ILE A 47 -13.26 -0.70 -2.03
CA ILE A 47 -13.83 -2.01 -2.36
C ILE A 47 -14.03 -2.76 -1.03
N LYS A 48 -15.25 -3.22 -0.78
CA LYS A 48 -15.62 -4.00 0.41
C LYS A 48 -15.51 -5.49 0.14
#